data_AF-G0VMA0-F1
#
_entry.id   AF-G0VMA0-F1
#
_cell.length_a   1.000
_cell.length_b   1.000
_cell.length_c   1.000
_cell.angle_alpha   90.00
_cell.angle_beta   90.00
_cell.angle_gamma   90.00
#
_symmetry.space_group_name_H-M   'P 1'
#
loop_
_entity.id
_entity.type
_entity.pdbx_description
1 polymer ?
#
loop_
_entity_poly.entity_id
_entity_poly.type
_entity_poly.pdbx_seq_one_letter_code
_entity_poly.pdbx_strand_id
1 'polypeptide(L)'
;MTKEAYRVSETYDVPVMIRMTTRVCHSKSLVEEKDRQEVAPVLYQKQRDKMDAVPAISKRRRYVIEEQEEKLKGYAESCPFNEIEMNDTKIGIIAAGAAYLYAKEALGDKASYLKLGFTYPLSMEIIKAFSDNFDELYVIEELDPPLWKNRYAIGKTRS
;
A
#
# COMPACT_ATOMS: atom_id res chain seq x y z
N MET A 1 10.81 0.70 -3.80
CA MET A 1 9.94 0.24 -2.69
C MET A 1 10.74 -0.19 -1.45
N THR A 2 11.74 -1.07 -1.53
CA THR A 2 12.46 -1.56 -0.32
C THR A 2 13.13 -0.48 0.52
N LYS A 3 13.86 0.47 -0.08
CA LYS A 3 14.44 1.61 0.64
C LYS A 3 13.37 2.40 1.41
N GLU A 4 12.23 2.62 0.77
CA GLU A 4 11.12 3.36 1.35
C GLU A 4 10.43 2.56 2.47
N ALA A 5 10.33 1.24 2.33
CA ALA A 5 9.80 0.37 3.38
C ALA A 5 10.61 0.46 4.68
N TYR A 6 11.96 0.50 4.59
CA TYR A 6 12.82 0.76 5.75
C TYR A 6 12.53 2.14 6.35
N ARG A 7 12.52 3.19 5.52
CA ARG A 7 12.23 4.57 5.97
C ARG A 7 10.89 4.65 6.70
N VAL A 8 9.83 4.06 6.15
CA VAL A 8 8.49 4.00 6.76
C VAL A 8 8.54 3.23 8.08
N SER A 9 9.18 2.06 8.10
CA SER A 9 9.31 1.25 9.33
C SER A 9 9.99 2.01 10.46
N GLU A 10 11.09 2.71 10.15
CA GLU A 10 11.86 3.50 11.11
C GLU A 10 11.11 4.78 11.55
N THR A 11 10.41 5.44 10.63
CA THR A 11 9.67 6.69 10.91
C THR A 11 8.45 6.45 11.81
N TYR A 12 7.70 5.38 11.54
CA TYR A 12 6.43 5.10 12.24
C TYR A 12 6.56 4.01 13.31
N ASP A 13 7.74 3.42 13.47
CA ASP A 13 8.01 2.36 14.45
C ASP A 13 7.07 1.14 14.32
N VAL A 14 6.82 0.74 13.07
CA VAL A 14 5.93 -0.39 12.71
C VAL A 14 6.64 -1.39 11.80
N PRO A 15 6.24 -2.68 11.84
CA PRO A 15 6.66 -3.63 10.83
C PRO A 15 6.05 -3.25 9.47
N VAL A 16 6.88 -3.26 8.43
CA VAL A 16 6.43 -3.07 7.04
C VAL A 16 6.63 -4.36 6.27
N MET A 17 5.58 -4.80 5.57
CA MET A 17 5.63 -5.99 4.72
C MET A 17 5.67 -5.57 3.25
N ILE A 18 6.71 -5.99 2.53
CA ILE A 18 6.77 -5.87 1.07
C ILE A 18 6.17 -7.14 0.48
N ARG A 19 4.98 -7.03 -0.10
CA ARG A 19 4.34 -8.14 -0.80
C ARG A 19 4.96 -8.31 -2.18
N MET A 20 5.65 -9.43 -2.40
CA MET A 20 6.16 -9.81 -3.72
C MET A 20 5.26 -10.88 -4.34
N THR A 21 5.13 -10.86 -5.67
CA THR A 21 4.45 -11.94 -6.41
C THR A 21 5.50 -12.82 -7.07
N THR A 22 5.18 -14.12 -7.27
CA THR A 22 6.08 -15.09 -7.90
C THR A 22 6.56 -14.60 -9.26
N ARG A 23 5.68 -13.99 -10.07
CA ARG A 23 6.04 -13.43 -11.37
C ARG A 23 7.11 -12.35 -11.28
N VAL A 24 7.01 -11.44 -10.31
CA VAL A 24 8.04 -10.41 -10.08
C VAL A 24 9.36 -11.07 -9.65
N CYS A 25 9.31 -12.02 -8.70
CA CYS A 25 10.49 -12.71 -8.18
C CYS A 25 11.25 -13.53 -9.24
N HIS A 26 10.59 -13.98 -10.30
CA HIS A 26 11.18 -14.81 -11.36
C HIS A 26 11.39 -14.06 -12.69
N SER A 27 11.17 -12.75 -12.71
CA SER A 27 11.38 -11.92 -13.90
C SER A 27 12.78 -11.28 -13.92
N LYS A 28 13.24 -10.88 -15.11
CA LYS A 28 14.47 -10.09 -15.30
C LYS A 28 14.14 -8.85 -16.12
N SER A 29 14.59 -7.68 -15.68
CA SER A 29 14.47 -6.43 -16.41
C SER A 29 15.73 -5.58 -16.21
N LEU A 30 15.94 -4.60 -17.07
CA LEU A 30 16.94 -3.56 -16.85
C LEU A 30 16.53 -2.72 -15.62
N VAL A 31 17.53 -2.26 -14.86
CA VAL A 31 17.32 -1.43 -13.67
C VAL A 31 18.24 -0.22 -13.70
N GLU A 32 17.80 0.87 -13.08
CA GLU A 32 18.64 2.02 -12.80
C GLU A 32 19.37 1.82 -11.47
N GLU A 33 20.70 1.86 -11.52
CA GLU A 33 21.53 1.79 -10.33
C GLU A 33 21.61 3.14 -9.63
N LYS A 34 21.71 3.11 -8.30
CA LYS A 34 21.90 4.31 -7.46
C LYS A 34 23.00 4.02 -6.45
N ASP A 35 23.69 5.07 -6.03
CA ASP A 35 24.72 4.97 -5.00
C ASP A 35 24.15 4.40 -3.70
N ARG A 36 24.95 3.55 -3.05
CA ARG A 36 24.63 3.00 -1.74
C ARG A 36 24.62 4.14 -0.72
N GLN A 37 23.54 4.23 0.05
CA GLN A 37 23.48 5.09 1.22
C GLN A 37 24.03 4.35 2.43
N GLU A 38 25.15 4.82 2.98
CA GLU A 38 25.68 4.32 4.24
C GLU A 38 24.81 4.79 5.41
N VAL A 39 24.46 3.86 6.31
CA VAL A 39 23.68 4.13 7.51
C VAL A 39 24.49 3.65 8.70
N ALA A 40 24.66 4.52 9.70
CA ALA A 40 25.42 4.18 10.90
C ALA A 40 24.74 3.03 11.66
N PRO A 41 25.52 2.12 12.29
CA PRO A 41 24.94 1.04 13.09
C PRO A 41 24.16 1.61 14.28
N VAL A 42 22.92 1.15 14.44
CA VAL A 42 22.09 1.49 15.59
C VAL A 42 22.52 0.61 16.77
N LEU A 43 22.95 1.24 17.88
CA LEU A 43 23.32 0.52 19.09
C LEU A 43 22.08 -0.10 19.74
N TYR A 44 22.20 -1.35 20.17
CA TYR A 44 21.14 -2.01 20.90
C TYR A 44 20.85 -1.30 22.23
N GLN A 45 19.60 -0.87 22.40
CA GLN A 45 19.11 -0.34 23.66
C GLN A 45 17.94 -1.20 24.14
N LYS A 46 17.99 -1.62 25.41
CA LYS A 46 16.95 -2.44 26.00
C LYS A 46 15.70 -1.58 26.27
N GLN A 47 14.64 -1.80 25.50
CA GLN A 47 13.39 -1.04 25.58
C GLN A 47 12.23 -1.93 26.02
N ARG A 48 12.16 -2.27 27.31
CA ARG A 48 11.10 -3.16 27.86
C ARG A 48 9.70 -2.62 27.62
N ASP A 49 9.49 -1.32 27.84
CA ASP A 49 8.19 -0.65 27.65
C ASP A 49 7.68 -0.68 26.20
N LYS A 50 8.56 -1.01 25.24
CA LYS A 50 8.24 -1.13 23.82
C LYS A 50 8.14 -2.59 23.37
N MET A 51 9.06 -3.43 23.84
CA MET A 51 9.28 -4.79 23.33
C MET A 51 8.61 -5.89 24.17
N ASP A 52 8.31 -5.63 25.45
CA ASP A 52 7.72 -6.65 26.33
C ASP A 52 6.20 -6.70 26.12
N ALA A 53 5.69 -7.87 25.71
CA ALA A 53 4.27 -8.10 25.44
C ALA A 53 3.42 -8.39 26.69
N VAL A 54 3.76 -7.80 27.84
CA VAL A 54 3.03 -8.04 29.11
C VAL A 54 1.78 -7.17 29.21
N PRO A 55 0.67 -7.63 29.85
CA PRO A 55 -0.61 -6.93 29.86
C PRO A 55 -0.55 -5.46 30.33
N ALA A 56 0.31 -5.16 31.32
CA ALA A 56 0.51 -3.82 31.84
C ALA A 56 1.06 -2.82 30.80
N ILE A 57 1.86 -3.32 29.85
CA ILE A 57 2.49 -2.53 28.78
C ILE A 57 1.59 -2.53 27.53
N SER A 58 1.02 -3.68 27.17
CA SER A 58 0.18 -3.84 25.97
C SER A 58 -1.02 -2.89 25.94
N LYS A 59 -1.62 -2.55 27.11
CA LYS A 59 -2.72 -1.58 27.16
C LYS A 59 -2.28 -0.17 26.74
N ARG A 60 -1.08 0.26 27.17
CA ARG A 60 -0.52 1.57 26.80
C ARG A 60 -0.05 1.59 25.34
N ARG A 61 0.57 0.49 24.89
CA ARG A 61 1.05 0.33 23.51
C ARG A 61 -0.08 0.36 22.48
N ARG A 62 -1.30 -0.01 22.84
CA ARG A 62 -2.46 0.07 21.95
C ARG A 62 -2.72 1.50 21.45
N TYR A 63 -2.66 2.49 22.34
CA TYR A 63 -2.80 3.90 21.97
C TYR A 63 -1.67 4.38 21.06
N VAL A 64 -0.43 3.89 21.28
CA VAL A 64 0.71 4.21 20.41
C VAL A 64 0.48 3.62 19.01
N ILE A 65 0.00 2.38 18.91
CA ILE A 65 -0.31 1.74 17.62
C ILE A 65 -1.42 2.51 16.89
N GLU A 66 -2.48 2.91 17.60
CA GLU A 66 -3.57 3.71 17.04
C GLU A 66 -3.07 5.07 16.51
N GLU A 67 -2.20 5.76 17.26
CA GLU A 67 -1.58 7.01 16.81
C GLU A 67 -0.72 6.82 15.56
N GLN A 68 0.08 5.74 15.50
CA GLN A 68 0.89 5.44 14.33
C GLN A 68 0.04 5.03 13.13
N GLU A 69 -1.04 4.30 13.34
CA GLU A 69 -1.99 3.94 12.27
C GLU A 69 -2.61 5.20 11.64
N GLU A 70 -2.96 6.21 12.45
CA GLU A 70 -3.48 7.49 11.94
C GLU A 70 -2.43 8.26 11.12
N LYS A 71 -1.18 8.31 11.59
CA LYS A 71 -0.08 8.91 10.84
C LYS A 71 0.20 8.17 9.53
N LEU A 72 0.08 6.84 9.52
CA LEU A 72 0.23 6.00 8.34
C LEU A 72 -0.90 6.19 7.34
N LYS A 73 -2.13 6.52 7.76
CA LYS A 73 -3.20 6.92 6.83
C LYS A 73 -2.81 8.18 6.07
N GLY A 74 -2.30 9.20 6.75
CA GLY A 74 -1.80 10.41 6.09
C GLY A 74 -0.64 10.13 5.11
N TYR A 75 0.25 9.21 5.47
CA TYR A 75 1.28 8.74 4.53
C TYR A 75 0.69 7.98 3.34
N ALA A 76 -0.32 7.13 3.55
CA ALA A 76 -0.99 6.40 2.48
C ALA A 76 -1.57 7.35 1.43
N GLU A 77 -2.16 8.48 1.82
CA GLU A 77 -2.70 9.48 0.88
C GLU A 77 -1.61 10.23 0.09
N SER A 78 -0.36 10.22 0.55
CA SER A 78 0.76 10.90 -0.12
C SER A 78 1.83 9.93 -0.62
N CYS A 79 1.54 8.64 -0.61
CA CYS A 79 2.49 7.59 -0.92
C CYS A 79 2.96 7.72 -2.39
N PRO A 80 4.28 7.81 -2.65
CA PRO A 80 4.80 8.03 -4.00
C PRO A 80 4.63 6.83 -4.94
N PHE A 81 4.13 5.70 -4.42
CA PHE A 81 3.86 4.50 -5.22
C PHE A 81 2.39 4.37 -5.63
N ASN A 82 1.54 5.31 -5.20
CA ASN A 82 0.19 5.43 -5.71
C ASN A 82 0.24 6.23 -7.00
N GLU A 83 -0.21 5.63 -8.10
CA GLU A 83 -0.15 6.22 -9.43
C GLU A 83 -1.58 6.27 -10.01
N ILE A 84 -1.98 7.45 -10.50
CA ILE A 84 -3.23 7.63 -11.25
C ILE A 84 -2.86 7.85 -12.71
N GLU A 85 -3.51 7.11 -13.59
CA GLU A 85 -3.42 7.23 -15.04
C GLU A 85 -4.82 7.46 -15.61
N MET A 86 -5.08 8.67 -16.09
CA MET A 86 -6.37 9.06 -16.65
C MET A 86 -6.38 8.92 -18.17
N ASN A 87 -7.34 8.15 -18.69
CA ASN A 87 -7.62 7.97 -20.10
C ASN A 87 -9.12 8.21 -20.35
N ASP A 88 -9.84 7.24 -20.93
CA ASP A 88 -11.30 7.25 -21.02
C ASP A 88 -11.96 7.20 -19.62
N THR A 89 -13.07 7.92 -19.44
CA THR A 89 -13.81 8.04 -18.17
C THR A 89 -15.03 7.12 -18.08
N LYS A 90 -15.25 6.23 -19.05
CA LYS A 90 -16.31 5.21 -18.95
C LYS A 90 -15.99 4.15 -17.90
N ILE A 91 -14.72 3.72 -17.84
CA ILE A 91 -14.27 2.62 -17.00
C ILE A 91 -13.10 3.10 -16.11
N GLY A 92 -13.30 3.03 -14.80
CA GLY A 92 -12.24 3.19 -13.81
C GLY A 92 -11.80 1.84 -13.24
N ILE A 93 -10.50 1.66 -13.00
CA ILE A 93 -9.94 0.44 -12.44
C ILE A 93 -9.04 0.77 -11.26
N ILE A 94 -9.29 0.13 -10.12
CA ILE A 94 -8.41 0.18 -8.95
C ILE A 94 -7.72 -1.17 -8.82
N ALA A 95 -6.40 -1.18 -8.79
CA ALA A 95 -5.62 -2.42 -8.69
C ALA A 95 -4.31 -2.21 -7.94
N ALA A 96 -3.72 -3.30 -7.45
CA ALA A 96 -2.41 -3.30 -6.80
C ALA A 96 -1.51 -4.40 -7.36
N GLY A 97 -0.20 -4.14 -7.43
CA GLY A 97 0.78 -5.13 -7.90
C GLY A 97 0.56 -5.52 -9.37
N ALA A 98 0.70 -6.81 -9.69
CA ALA A 98 0.65 -7.29 -11.07
C ALA A 98 -0.75 -7.22 -11.70
N ALA A 99 -1.82 -7.19 -10.90
CA ALA A 99 -3.18 -6.99 -11.37
C ALA A 99 -3.35 -5.69 -12.18
N TYR A 100 -2.66 -4.61 -11.78
CA TYR A 100 -2.64 -3.36 -12.54
C TYR A 100 -2.07 -3.56 -13.95
N LEU A 101 -0.96 -4.31 -14.07
CA LEU A 101 -0.32 -4.56 -15.36
C LEU A 101 -1.23 -5.36 -16.30
N TYR A 102 -1.93 -6.39 -15.79
CA TYR A 102 -2.87 -7.16 -16.62
C TYR A 102 -4.07 -6.34 -17.05
N ALA A 103 -4.62 -5.52 -16.15
CA ALA A 103 -5.74 -4.66 -16.49
C ALA A 103 -5.35 -3.68 -17.60
N LYS A 104 -4.15 -3.08 -17.48
CA LYS A 104 -3.60 -2.17 -18.49
C LYS A 104 -3.33 -2.87 -19.82
N GLU A 105 -2.80 -4.09 -19.80
CA GLU A 105 -2.59 -4.88 -21.02
C GLU A 105 -3.91 -5.23 -21.72
N ALA A 106 -4.96 -5.55 -20.95
CA ALA A 106 -6.25 -5.95 -21.49
C ALA A 106 -7.09 -4.78 -22.04
N LEU A 107 -7.08 -3.63 -21.36
CA LEU A 107 -7.98 -2.53 -21.66
C LEU A 107 -7.28 -1.31 -22.28
N GLY A 108 -5.96 -1.17 -22.10
CA GLY A 108 -5.19 -0.05 -22.65
C GLY A 108 -5.82 1.30 -22.29
N ASP A 109 -5.97 2.17 -23.27
CA ASP A 109 -6.50 3.53 -23.07
C ASP A 109 -8.03 3.59 -22.91
N LYS A 110 -8.73 2.45 -22.97
CA LYS A 110 -10.20 2.39 -22.79
C LYS A 110 -10.65 2.50 -21.33
N ALA A 111 -9.71 2.50 -20.39
CA ALA A 111 -9.98 2.65 -18.97
C ALA A 111 -8.93 3.57 -18.34
N SER A 112 -9.32 4.19 -17.24
CA SER A 112 -8.41 4.89 -16.34
C SER A 112 -8.05 4.00 -15.15
N TYR A 113 -6.87 4.19 -14.58
CA TYR A 113 -6.30 3.28 -13.59
C TYR A 113 -5.82 4.03 -12.34
N LEU A 114 -6.17 3.52 -11.17
CA LEU A 114 -5.54 3.82 -9.89
C LEU A 114 -4.72 2.59 -9.45
N LYS A 115 -3.40 2.72 -9.50
CA LYS A 115 -2.47 1.73 -8.99
C LYS A 115 -2.14 2.05 -7.53
N LEU A 116 -2.54 1.17 -6.62
CA LEU A 116 -2.19 1.27 -5.21
C LEU A 116 -0.84 0.60 -4.96
N GLY A 117 0.14 1.40 -4.53
CA GLY A 117 1.47 0.92 -4.14
C GLY A 117 1.64 0.72 -2.63
N PHE A 118 0.72 1.28 -1.83
CA PHE A 118 0.63 1.06 -0.39
C PHE A 118 -0.81 0.70 -0.03
N THR A 119 -1.02 -0.52 0.46
CA THR A 119 -2.36 -1.12 0.58
C THR A 119 -2.84 -1.25 2.02
N TYR A 120 -2.03 -0.86 3.01
CA TYR A 120 -2.44 -0.81 4.41
C TYR A 120 -1.64 0.23 5.20
N PRO A 121 -2.30 1.25 5.79
CA PRO A 121 -3.71 1.61 5.59
C PRO A 121 -4.06 1.97 4.14
N LEU A 122 -5.34 1.92 3.78
CA LEU A 122 -5.81 2.30 2.45
C LEU A 122 -5.91 3.83 2.30
N SER A 123 -5.56 4.33 1.12
CA SER A 123 -5.67 5.74 0.72
C SER A 123 -7.11 6.07 0.30
N MET A 124 -8.00 6.20 1.30
CA MET A 124 -9.43 6.38 1.10
C MET A 124 -9.78 7.69 0.38
N GLU A 125 -9.03 8.76 0.60
CA GLU A 125 -9.28 10.05 -0.06
C GLU A 125 -8.95 9.96 -1.55
N ILE A 126 -7.78 9.42 -1.89
CA ILE A 126 -7.40 9.13 -3.30
C ILE A 126 -8.43 8.21 -3.96
N ILE A 127 -8.79 7.10 -3.29
CA ILE A 127 -9.74 6.13 -3.84
C ILE A 127 -11.09 6.79 -4.12
N LYS A 128 -11.60 7.58 -3.18
CA LYS A 128 -12.87 8.28 -3.33
C LYS A 128 -12.81 9.30 -4.48
N ALA A 129 -11.79 10.16 -4.48
CA ALA A 129 -11.60 11.17 -5.50
C ALA A 129 -11.49 10.57 -6.90
N PHE A 130 -10.83 9.40 -7.03
CA PHE A 130 -10.78 8.65 -8.29
C PHE A 130 -12.15 8.10 -8.68
N SER A 131 -12.85 7.45 -7.74
CA SER A 131 -14.14 6.78 -7.96
C SER A 131 -15.23 7.70 -8.51
N ASP A 132 -15.18 8.99 -8.19
CA ASP A 132 -16.20 9.97 -8.58
C ASP A 132 -16.18 10.35 -10.08
N ASN A 133 -15.24 9.85 -10.88
CA ASN A 133 -15.06 10.26 -12.28
C ASN A 133 -15.58 9.25 -13.32
N PHE A 134 -16.18 8.12 -12.93
CA PHE A 134 -16.43 7.00 -13.83
C PHE A 134 -17.87 6.49 -13.81
N ASP A 135 -18.36 6.04 -14.98
CA ASP A 135 -19.66 5.38 -15.10
C ASP A 135 -19.63 3.97 -14.47
N GLU A 136 -18.54 3.24 -14.71
CA GLU A 136 -18.28 1.92 -14.16
C GLU A 136 -16.91 1.87 -13.45
N LEU A 137 -16.87 1.28 -12.26
CA LEU A 137 -15.66 1.15 -11.45
C LEU A 137 -15.42 -0.32 -11.08
N TYR A 138 -14.22 -0.80 -11.35
CA TYR A 138 -13.79 -2.17 -11.03
C TYR A 138 -12.61 -2.17 -10.07
N VAL A 139 -12.59 -3.12 -9.14
CA VAL A 139 -11.44 -3.39 -8.27
C VAL A 139 -10.88 -4.76 -8.63
N ILE A 140 -9.60 -4.80 -9.01
CA ILE A 140 -8.92 -6.03 -9.43
C ILE A 140 -7.82 -6.36 -8.41
N GLU A 141 -7.98 -7.49 -7.73
CA GLU A 141 -7.01 -8.02 -6.77
C GLU A 141 -6.51 -9.41 -7.20
N GLU A 142 -5.25 -9.72 -6.92
CA GLU A 142 -4.62 -11.01 -7.20
C GLU A 142 -4.41 -11.79 -5.88
N LEU A 143 -5.13 -12.92 -5.73
CA LEU A 143 -5.11 -13.98 -4.70
C LEU A 143 -5.17 -13.61 -3.18
N ASP A 144 -5.99 -14.38 -2.45
CA ASP A 144 -6.30 -14.37 -0.99
C ASP A 144 -7.23 -13.24 -0.49
N PRO A 145 -7.91 -13.36 0.68
CA PRO A 145 -9.19 -12.68 0.94
C PRO A 145 -9.07 -11.16 0.80
N PRO A 146 -10.13 -10.49 0.31
CA PRO A 146 -10.00 -9.13 -0.20
C PRO A 146 -9.47 -8.19 0.88
N LEU A 147 -8.52 -7.33 0.52
CA LEU A 147 -7.92 -6.35 1.44
C LEU A 147 -8.99 -5.47 2.12
N TRP A 148 -10.10 -5.26 1.43
CA TRP A 148 -11.25 -4.49 1.90
C TRP A 148 -12.19 -5.30 2.82
N LYS A 149 -12.30 -6.63 2.68
CA LYS A 149 -13.32 -7.46 3.35
C LYS A 149 -13.19 -7.49 4.88
N ASN A 150 -12.00 -7.22 5.41
CA ASN A 150 -11.74 -7.28 6.85
C ASN A 150 -11.86 -5.92 7.57
N ARG A 151 -11.89 -4.77 6.87
CA ARG A 151 -11.95 -3.44 7.52
C ARG A 151 -12.64 -2.31 6.74
N TYR A 152 -12.81 -2.41 5.42
CA TYR A 152 -13.30 -1.29 4.60
C TYR A 152 -14.38 -1.79 3.62
N ALA A 153 -15.65 -1.58 3.93
CA ALA A 153 -16.73 -1.86 2.98
C ALA A 153 -16.74 -0.78 1.89
N ILE A 154 -16.10 -1.05 0.75
CA ILE A 154 -16.21 -0.20 -0.44
C ILE A 154 -17.34 -0.80 -1.30
N GLY A 155 -18.42 -0.03 -1.46
CA GLY A 155 -19.68 -0.49 -2.01
C GLY A 155 -19.70 -0.63 -3.54
N LYS A 156 -20.51 -1.61 -3.99
CA LYS A 156 -20.99 -1.96 -5.33
C LYS A 156 -19.98 -2.58 -6.31
N THR A 157 -19.77 -3.89 -6.16
CA THR A 157 -19.50 -4.79 -7.29
C THR A 157 -20.81 -5.41 -7.78
N ARG A 158 -21.19 -5.19 -9.04
CA ARG A 158 -22.14 -6.06 -9.75
C ARG A 158 -21.33 -7.23 -10.34
N SER A 159 -21.70 -8.44 -9.93
CA SER A 159 -21.28 -9.72 -10.51
C SER A 159 -21.82 -9.92 -11.91
#